data_AF-Q91YG9-F1
#
_entry.id   AF-Q91YG9-F1
#
_cell.length_a   1.000
_cell.length_b   1.000
_cell.length_c   1.000
_cell.angle_alpha   90.00
_cell.angle_beta   90.00
_cell.angle_gamma   90.00
#
_symmetry.space_group_name_H-M   'P 1'
#
loop_
_entity.id
_entity.type
_entity.pdbx_description
1 polymer ?
#
loop_
_entity_poly.entity_id
_entity_poly.type
_entity_poly.pdbx_seq_one_letter_code
_entity_poly.pdbx_strand_id
1 'polypeptide(L)'
;CSKQVMEELSQGDYFMKEIDTHKYYSRAWQKAHLTWLNQEGTLPENMTTAHAVAILVYTSNRNVSSDFATAMARAGASPGQYRQSFHFKYLHYYLTSAIQLLRKESSTKNRDLCYEVHYGMKNVRFEVNVGATVRFGQFLSASLLREETRVSGNQTLFTMVTC
;
A
#
# COMPACT_ATOMS: atom_id res chain seq x y z
N CYS A 1 -1.61 -4.29 -18.42
CA CYS A 1 -2.42 -3.12 -18.79
C CYS A 1 -1.90 -1.77 -18.23
N SER A 2 -0.66 -1.66 -17.72
CA SER A 2 -0.21 -0.41 -17.05
C SER A 2 -0.39 0.86 -17.90
N LYS A 3 -0.04 0.85 -19.19
CA LYS A 3 -0.27 2.00 -20.09
C LYS A 3 -1.75 2.41 -20.16
N GLN A 4 -2.64 1.44 -20.37
CA GLN A 4 -4.09 1.67 -20.45
C GLN A 4 -4.65 2.21 -19.12
N VAL A 5 -4.21 1.66 -17.98
CA VAL A 5 -4.66 2.14 -16.67
C VAL A 5 -4.17 3.55 -16.39
N MET A 6 -2.94 3.91 -16.77
CA MET A 6 -2.47 5.30 -16.62
C MET A 6 -3.24 6.28 -17.49
N GLU A 7 -3.57 5.89 -18.71
CA GLU A 7 -4.39 6.69 -19.62
C GLU A 7 -5.80 6.89 -19.06
N GLU A 8 -6.40 5.82 -18.54
CA GLU A 8 -7.72 5.90 -17.90
C GLU A 8 -7.70 6.77 -16.63
N LEU A 9 -6.65 6.66 -15.81
CA LEU A 9 -6.48 7.47 -14.60
C LEU A 9 -6.20 8.95 -14.90
N SER A 10 -5.57 9.26 -16.04
CA SER A 10 -5.26 10.64 -16.42
C SER A 10 -6.44 11.36 -17.07
N GLN A 11 -7.32 10.62 -17.76
CA GLN A 11 -8.53 11.16 -18.37
C GLN A 11 -9.71 11.22 -17.39
N GLY A 12 -9.74 10.32 -16.41
CA GLY A 12 -10.80 10.23 -15.42
C GLY A 12 -10.63 11.19 -14.23
N ASP A 13 -11.70 11.32 -13.46
CA ASP A 13 -11.77 12.08 -12.21
C ASP A 13 -11.43 11.22 -10.97
N TYR A 14 -10.75 10.09 -11.16
CA TYR A 14 -10.49 9.10 -10.12
C TYR A 14 -9.91 9.72 -8.87
N PHE A 15 -8.87 10.54 -9.00
CA PHE A 15 -8.22 11.21 -7.87
C PHE A 15 -9.17 12.17 -7.14
N MET A 16 -9.95 12.97 -7.88
CA MET A 16 -10.92 13.90 -7.30
C MET A 16 -12.02 13.16 -6.54
N LYS A 17 -12.51 12.04 -7.09
CA LYS A 17 -13.45 11.17 -6.40
C LYS A 17 -12.89 10.62 -5.09
N GLU A 18 -11.61 10.27 -5.01
CA GLU A 18 -11.02 9.79 -3.75
C GLU A 18 -10.92 10.91 -2.71
N ILE A 19 -10.57 12.12 -3.15
CA ILE A 19 -10.56 13.34 -2.33
C ILE A 19 -11.94 13.59 -1.73
N ASP A 20 -12.99 13.53 -2.54
CA ASP A 20 -14.36 13.83 -2.13
C ASP A 20 -14.93 12.73 -1.22
N THR A 21 -14.54 11.47 -1.44
CA THR A 21 -15.07 10.33 -0.69
C THR A 21 -14.40 10.15 0.68
N HIS A 22 -13.13 10.52 0.83
CA HIS A 22 -12.34 10.19 2.01
C HIS A 22 -11.86 11.43 2.76
N LYS A 23 -12.47 11.66 3.93
CA LYS A 23 -12.22 12.80 4.82
C LYS A 23 -10.73 13.13 5.06
N TYR A 24 -9.89 12.11 5.21
CA TYR A 24 -8.46 12.30 5.52
C TYR A 24 -7.57 12.36 4.28
N TYR A 25 -8.07 11.94 3.13
CA TYR A 25 -7.25 11.66 1.95
C TYR A 25 -6.67 12.94 1.34
N SER A 26 -7.49 13.97 1.13
CA SER A 26 -7.04 15.26 0.60
C SER A 26 -5.88 15.86 1.42
N ARG A 27 -6.05 15.95 2.74
CA ARG A 27 -5.01 16.47 3.64
C ARG A 27 -3.78 15.57 3.69
N ALA A 28 -3.96 14.25 3.65
CA ALA A 28 -2.85 13.30 3.60
C ALA A 28 -2.03 13.49 2.33
N TRP A 29 -2.70 13.61 1.18
CA TRP A 29 -2.08 13.78 -0.12
C TRP A 29 -1.34 15.11 -0.22
N GLN A 30 -1.96 16.21 0.20
CA GLN A 30 -1.32 17.52 0.22
C GLN A 30 -0.07 17.52 1.10
N LYS A 31 -0.16 16.96 2.31
CA LYS A 31 0.99 16.86 3.22
C LYS A 31 2.11 16.02 2.59
N ALA A 32 1.77 14.85 2.05
CA ALA A 32 2.74 13.96 1.40
C ALA A 32 3.40 14.61 0.18
N HIS A 33 2.64 15.38 -0.60
CA HIS A 33 3.16 16.13 -1.74
C HIS A 33 4.16 17.21 -1.31
N LEU A 34 3.83 17.99 -0.28
CA LEU A 34 4.76 18.99 0.28
C LEU A 34 6.01 18.33 0.89
N THR A 35 5.84 17.20 1.58
CA THR A 35 6.98 16.42 2.10
C THR A 35 7.89 15.95 0.96
N TRP A 36 7.32 15.46 -0.14
CA TRP A 36 8.09 15.06 -1.32
C TRP A 36 8.85 16.23 -1.97
N LEU A 37 8.20 17.38 -2.13
CA LEU A 37 8.84 18.58 -2.72
C LEU A 37 10.03 19.10 -1.89
N ASN A 38 10.02 18.84 -0.58
CA ASN A 38 11.09 19.23 0.34
C ASN A 38 12.17 18.15 0.51
N GLN A 39 12.03 16.97 -0.11
CA GLN A 39 13.05 15.94 -0.04
C GLN A 39 14.14 16.17 -1.09
N GLU A 40 15.39 16.08 -0.67
CA GLU A 40 16.52 15.98 -1.58
C GLU A 40 16.63 14.52 -2.08
N GLY A 41 16.46 14.31 -3.39
CA GLY A 41 16.56 12.98 -3.98
C GLY A 41 16.04 12.94 -5.41
N THR A 42 16.59 12.05 -6.22
CA THR A 42 16.08 11.76 -7.56
C THR A 42 15.15 10.55 -7.51
N LEU A 43 14.04 10.64 -8.24
CA LEU A 43 13.21 9.45 -8.47
C LEU A 43 13.93 8.52 -9.45
N PRO A 44 13.74 7.20 -9.29
CA PRO A 44 14.07 6.27 -10.35
C PRO A 44 13.43 6.70 -11.67
N GLU A 45 14.11 6.49 -12.79
CA GLU A 45 13.73 7.01 -14.12
C GLU A 45 12.27 6.69 -14.52
N ASN A 46 11.75 5.55 -14.07
CA ASN A 46 10.40 5.09 -14.41
C ASN A 46 9.33 5.45 -13.36
N MET A 47 9.71 6.13 -12.28
CA MET A 47 8.78 6.60 -11.25
C MET A 47 8.41 8.06 -11.46
N THR A 48 7.20 8.40 -11.05
CA THR A 48 6.65 9.76 -11.14
C THR A 48 6.42 10.32 -9.75
N THR A 49 6.20 11.63 -9.63
CA THR A 49 5.81 12.25 -8.36
C THR A 49 4.58 11.59 -7.74
N ALA A 50 3.60 11.16 -8.54
CA ALA A 50 2.42 10.47 -8.02
C ALA A 50 2.77 9.13 -7.34
N HIS A 51 3.75 8.38 -7.87
CA HIS A 51 4.25 7.17 -7.21
C HIS A 51 4.88 7.49 -5.84
N ALA A 52 5.75 8.50 -5.79
CA ALA A 52 6.42 8.91 -4.57
C ALA A 52 5.43 9.39 -3.49
N VAL A 53 4.48 10.23 -3.89
CA VAL A 53 3.43 10.75 -3.01
C VAL A 53 2.51 9.63 -2.54
N ALA A 54 2.15 8.67 -3.39
CA ALA A 54 1.33 7.51 -2.98
C ALA A 54 2.02 6.68 -1.88
N ILE A 55 3.34 6.46 -1.99
CA ILE A 55 4.12 5.80 -0.92
C ILE A 55 4.04 6.62 0.37
N LEU A 56 4.31 7.93 0.31
CA LEU A 56 4.28 8.81 1.49
C LEU A 56 2.90 8.89 2.13
N VAL A 57 1.83 8.93 1.35
CA VAL A 57 0.45 8.88 1.84
C VAL A 57 0.21 7.59 2.63
N TYR A 58 0.59 6.45 2.05
CA TYR A 58 0.40 5.15 2.67
C TYR A 58 1.25 4.94 3.94
N THR A 59 2.46 5.49 4.00
CA THR A 59 3.35 5.29 5.17
C THR A 59 3.15 6.33 6.27
N SER A 60 2.71 7.55 5.92
CA SER A 60 2.69 8.68 6.86
C SER A 60 1.30 9.01 7.42
N ASN A 61 0.22 8.43 6.87
CA ASN A 61 -1.14 8.68 7.35
C ASN A 61 -1.88 7.39 7.70
N ARG A 62 -1.86 7.03 9.00
CA ARG A 62 -2.49 5.80 9.51
C ARG A 62 -3.98 5.68 9.22
N ASN A 63 -4.73 6.78 9.16
CA ASN A 63 -6.16 6.73 8.86
C ASN A 63 -6.38 6.31 7.41
N VAL A 64 -5.67 6.92 6.47
CA VAL A 64 -5.73 6.53 5.05
C VAL A 64 -5.27 5.09 4.86
N SER A 65 -4.16 4.67 5.47
CA SER A 65 -3.68 3.28 5.35
C SER A 65 -4.69 2.27 5.89
N SER A 66 -5.36 2.60 7.01
CA SER A 66 -6.37 1.74 7.63
C SER A 66 -7.66 1.65 6.79
N ASP A 67 -8.16 2.79 6.30
CA ASP A 67 -9.35 2.84 5.44
C ASP A 67 -9.08 2.11 4.12
N PHE A 68 -7.89 2.30 3.56
CA PHE A 68 -7.44 1.66 2.34
C PHE A 68 -7.33 0.13 2.49
N ALA A 69 -6.70 -0.34 3.58
CA ALA A 69 -6.62 -1.77 3.91
C ALA A 69 -8.03 -2.39 4.03
N THR A 70 -8.92 -1.74 4.77
CA THR A 70 -10.32 -2.17 4.93
C THR A 70 -11.06 -2.23 3.59
N ALA A 71 -10.86 -1.24 2.72
CA ALA A 71 -11.46 -1.21 1.39
C ALA A 71 -10.96 -2.36 0.52
N MET A 72 -9.65 -2.67 0.53
CA MET A 72 -9.09 -3.80 -0.23
C MET A 72 -9.62 -5.15 0.27
N ALA A 73 -9.68 -5.34 1.59
CA ALA A 73 -10.21 -6.57 2.19
C ALA A 73 -11.66 -6.85 1.76
N ARG A 74 -12.47 -5.80 1.55
CA ARG A 74 -13.87 -5.90 1.09
C ARG A 74 -14.00 -5.99 -0.42
N ALA A 75 -13.15 -5.29 -1.17
CA ALA A 75 -13.27 -5.17 -2.63
C ALA A 75 -13.02 -6.49 -3.36
N GLY A 76 -12.31 -7.44 -2.74
CA GLY A 76 -12.04 -8.77 -3.31
C GLY A 76 -13.25 -9.72 -3.36
N ALA A 77 -14.42 -9.33 -2.83
CA ALA A 77 -15.58 -10.21 -2.76
C ALA A 77 -16.32 -10.37 -4.11
N SER A 78 -16.31 -9.36 -5.00
CA SER A 78 -16.83 -9.50 -6.38
C SER A 78 -16.39 -8.35 -7.30
N PRO A 79 -16.37 -8.55 -8.64
CA PRO A 79 -16.10 -7.46 -9.60
C PRO A 79 -17.07 -6.27 -9.46
N GLY A 80 -18.33 -6.54 -9.10
CA GLY A 80 -19.34 -5.51 -8.84
C GLY A 80 -19.00 -4.64 -7.63
N GLN A 81 -18.64 -5.26 -6.51
CA GLN A 81 -18.20 -4.54 -5.31
C GLN A 81 -16.91 -3.77 -5.55
N TYR A 82 -15.97 -4.31 -6.32
CA TYR A 82 -14.78 -3.55 -6.70
C TYR A 82 -15.15 -2.28 -7.47
N ARG A 83 -16.02 -2.37 -8.48
CA ARG A 83 -16.42 -1.21 -9.29
C ARG A 83 -17.13 -0.16 -8.45
N GLN A 84 -18.10 -0.58 -7.63
CA GLN A 84 -19.02 0.31 -6.93
C GLN A 84 -18.48 0.83 -5.59
N SER A 85 -17.69 0.04 -4.86
CA SER A 85 -17.37 0.32 -3.46
C SER A 85 -15.87 0.52 -3.19
N PHE A 86 -15.00 0.22 -4.16
CA PHE A 86 -13.58 0.51 -4.02
C PHE A 86 -13.26 1.91 -4.55
N HIS A 87 -13.15 2.87 -3.64
CA HIS A 87 -12.94 4.28 -3.94
C HIS A 87 -11.47 4.73 -3.81
N PHE A 88 -10.53 3.78 -3.81
CA PHE A 88 -9.08 4.02 -3.76
C PHE A 88 -8.36 3.52 -5.03
N LYS A 89 -8.97 3.65 -6.20
CA LYS A 89 -8.42 3.17 -7.49
C LYS A 89 -7.11 3.87 -7.87
N TYR A 90 -7.03 5.20 -7.72
CA TYR A 90 -5.85 6.01 -7.96
C TYR A 90 -4.73 5.68 -6.97
N LEU A 91 -5.00 5.71 -5.66
CA LEU A 91 -4.01 5.29 -4.65
C LEU A 91 -3.50 3.88 -4.91
N HIS A 92 -4.42 2.94 -5.15
CA HIS A 92 -4.09 1.53 -5.34
C HIS A 92 -3.18 1.32 -6.54
N TYR A 93 -3.49 1.95 -7.68
CA TYR A 93 -2.65 1.83 -8.86
C TYR A 93 -1.24 2.37 -8.59
N TYR A 94 -1.11 3.63 -8.16
CA TYR A 94 0.19 4.26 -7.99
C TYR A 94 1.02 3.61 -6.89
N LEU A 95 0.42 3.15 -5.79
CA LEU A 95 1.15 2.43 -4.76
C LEU A 95 1.62 1.06 -5.27
N THR A 96 0.77 0.34 -6.00
CA THR A 96 1.12 -0.97 -6.60
C THR A 96 2.27 -0.84 -7.58
N SER A 97 2.16 0.07 -8.55
CA SER A 97 3.20 0.26 -9.56
C SER A 97 4.48 0.82 -8.97
N ALA A 98 4.39 1.66 -7.93
CA ALA A 98 5.57 2.18 -7.23
C ALA A 98 6.39 1.03 -6.62
N ILE A 99 5.75 0.12 -5.89
CA ILE A 99 6.41 -1.03 -5.28
C ILE A 99 7.00 -1.96 -6.35
N GLN A 100 6.29 -2.20 -7.45
CA GLN A 100 6.78 -2.99 -8.58
C GLN A 100 8.04 -2.39 -9.22
N LEU A 101 8.06 -1.06 -9.41
CA LEU A 101 9.19 -0.34 -9.98
C LEU A 101 10.41 -0.38 -9.05
N LEU A 102 10.21 -0.12 -7.75
CA LEU A 102 11.27 -0.23 -6.74
C LEU A 102 11.84 -1.65 -6.67
N ARG A 103 10.99 -2.68 -6.73
CA ARG A 103 11.41 -4.09 -6.75
C ARG A 103 12.20 -4.43 -8.00
N LYS A 104 11.79 -3.92 -9.17
CA LYS A 104 12.52 -4.13 -10.42
C LYS A 104 13.91 -3.50 -10.34
N GLU A 105 14.00 -2.26 -9.88
CA GLU A 105 15.27 -1.58 -9.70
C GLU A 105 16.16 -2.30 -8.68
N SER A 106 15.63 -2.74 -7.54
CA SER A 106 16.40 -3.49 -6.54
C SER A 106 16.91 -4.81 -7.12
N SER A 107 16.08 -5.53 -7.88
CA SER A 107 16.41 -6.83 -8.47
C SER A 107 17.47 -6.72 -9.57
N THR A 108 17.52 -5.59 -10.29
CA THR A 108 18.62 -5.31 -11.23
C THR A 108 19.97 -5.12 -10.53
N LYS A 109 19.96 -4.69 -9.25
CA LYS A 109 21.17 -4.51 -8.45
C LYS A 109 21.55 -5.79 -7.67
N ASN A 110 20.57 -6.54 -7.19
CA ASN A 110 20.77 -7.80 -6.47
C ASN A 110 19.54 -8.72 -6.62
N ARG A 111 19.71 -9.87 -7.29
CA ARG A 111 18.63 -10.75 -7.73
C ARG A 111 17.93 -11.51 -6.60
N ASP A 112 18.58 -11.66 -5.44
CA ASP A 112 18.11 -12.54 -4.35
C ASP A 112 17.70 -11.75 -3.09
N LEU A 113 17.29 -10.48 -3.24
CA LEU A 113 16.86 -9.66 -2.11
C LEU A 113 15.53 -10.19 -1.55
N CYS A 114 15.59 -10.93 -0.45
CA CYS A 114 14.45 -11.27 0.39
C CYS A 114 14.68 -10.75 1.80
N TYR A 115 13.60 -10.44 2.52
CA TYR A 115 13.66 -9.88 3.86
C TYR A 115 12.83 -10.70 4.82
N GLU A 116 13.40 -11.06 5.98
CA GLU A 116 12.59 -11.43 7.14
C GLU A 116 11.96 -10.16 7.71
N VAL A 117 10.64 -10.17 7.83
CA VAL A 117 9.85 -9.03 8.29
C VAL A 117 8.79 -9.49 9.28
N HIS A 118 8.38 -8.55 10.13
CA HIS A 118 7.42 -8.76 11.19
C HIS A 118 6.21 -7.85 10.99
N TYR A 119 5.01 -8.39 11.16
CA TYR A 119 3.76 -7.65 11.07
C TYR A 119 2.85 -7.99 12.25
N GLY A 120 2.57 -6.98 13.08
CA GLY A 120 1.66 -7.12 14.21
C GLY A 120 0.23 -6.79 13.82
N MET A 121 -0.68 -7.75 13.90
CA MET A 121 -2.11 -7.54 13.67
C MET A 121 -2.78 -7.14 14.99
N LYS A 122 -3.26 -5.91 15.07
CA LYS A 122 -3.92 -5.39 16.28
C LYS A 122 -5.35 -5.91 16.39
N ASN A 123 -5.75 -6.26 17.61
CA ASN A 123 -7.12 -6.62 18.00
C ASN A 123 -7.73 -7.80 17.22
N VAL A 124 -6.91 -8.63 16.58
CA VAL A 124 -7.36 -9.83 15.87
C VAL A 124 -6.48 -10.98 16.29
N ARG A 125 -7.12 -12.09 16.67
CA ARG A 125 -6.48 -13.39 16.82
C ARG A 125 -6.67 -14.15 15.53
N PHE A 126 -5.58 -14.37 14.81
CA PHE A 126 -5.57 -15.13 13.58
C PHE A 126 -5.18 -16.58 13.89
N GLU A 127 -6.12 -17.50 13.69
CA GLU A 127 -5.90 -18.92 13.87
C GLU A 127 -5.88 -19.63 12.52
N VAL A 128 -4.86 -20.44 12.30
CA VAL A 128 -4.66 -21.14 11.06
C VAL A 128 -3.96 -22.46 11.32
N ASN A 129 -4.35 -23.50 10.59
CA ASN A 129 -3.68 -24.79 10.68
C ASN A 129 -2.29 -24.71 10.05
N VAL A 130 -1.33 -25.42 10.63
CA VAL A 130 0.00 -25.57 10.05
C VAL A 130 -0.11 -26.13 8.63
N GLY A 131 0.56 -25.48 7.69
CA GLY A 131 0.54 -25.85 6.27
C GLY A 131 -0.54 -25.17 5.43
N ALA A 132 -1.47 -24.39 6.02
CA ALA A 132 -2.44 -23.67 5.24
C ALA A 132 -1.84 -22.46 4.50
N THR A 133 -2.37 -22.15 3.32
CA THR A 133 -2.00 -20.96 2.55
C THR A 133 -2.78 -19.74 3.04
N VAL A 134 -2.06 -18.68 3.39
CA VAL A 134 -2.64 -17.40 3.82
C VAL A 134 -2.40 -16.34 2.75
N ARG A 135 -3.46 -15.62 2.36
CA ARG A 135 -3.39 -14.46 1.46
C ARG A 135 -4.05 -13.27 2.11
N PHE A 136 -3.28 -12.21 2.39
CA PHE A 136 -3.80 -11.00 3.03
C PHE A 136 -4.71 -10.17 2.11
N GLY A 137 -4.42 -10.15 0.79
CA GLY A 137 -5.22 -9.44 -0.20
C GLY A 137 -5.19 -7.90 -0.11
N GLN A 138 -4.42 -7.36 0.82
CA GLN A 138 -4.23 -5.93 1.09
C GLN A 138 -2.74 -5.63 1.25
N PHE A 139 -2.34 -4.36 1.09
CA PHE A 139 -1.00 -3.93 1.45
C PHE A 139 -0.76 -4.06 2.96
N LEU A 140 0.46 -4.44 3.33
CA LEU A 140 0.93 -4.52 4.71
C LEU A 140 2.14 -3.63 4.91
N SER A 141 2.24 -2.99 6.07
CA SER A 141 3.45 -2.34 6.53
C SER A 141 4.09 -3.24 7.57
N ALA A 142 5.21 -3.87 7.22
CA ALA A 142 5.96 -4.78 8.09
C ALA A 142 7.32 -4.15 8.44
N SER A 143 7.86 -4.45 9.62
CA SER A 143 9.15 -3.97 10.07
C SER A 143 10.22 -5.06 9.99
N LEU A 144 11.46 -4.67 9.71
CA LEU A 144 12.63 -5.54 9.87
C LEU A 144 12.94 -5.81 11.35
N LEU A 145 12.48 -4.94 12.24
CA LEU A 145 12.73 -5.02 13.68
C LEU A 145 11.50 -5.56 14.39
N ARG A 146 11.65 -6.75 14.99
CA ARG A 146 10.57 -7.39 15.74
C ARG A 146 10.09 -6.51 16.89
N GLU A 147 10.99 -5.76 17.53
CA GLU A 147 10.69 -4.90 18.68
C GLU A 147 9.80 -3.70 18.33
N GLU A 148 9.70 -3.31 17.06
CA GLU A 148 8.79 -2.26 16.60
C GLU A 148 7.36 -2.79 16.39
N THR A 149 7.21 -4.11 16.34
CA THR A 149 5.94 -4.81 16.09
C THR A 149 5.35 -5.43 17.35
N ARG A 150 5.56 -4.78 18.50
CA ARG A 150 5.03 -5.26 19.79
C ARG A 150 3.52 -5.39 19.72
N VAL A 151 3.07 -6.63 19.85
CA VAL A 151 1.68 -7.01 20.03
C VAL A 151 1.44 -7.30 21.51
N SER A 152 0.27 -6.92 22.02
CA SER A 152 -0.10 -7.10 23.44
C SER A 152 -1.16 -8.20 23.58
N GLY A 153 -1.04 -9.03 24.61
CA GLY A 153 -2.06 -10.03 24.97
C GLY A 153 -2.35 -11.03 23.84
N ASN A 154 -3.60 -11.08 23.38
CA ASN A 154 -4.15 -12.07 22.44
C ASN A 154 -3.95 -11.72 20.95
N GLN A 155 -3.02 -10.82 20.62
CA GLN A 155 -2.79 -10.34 19.26
C GLN A 155 -1.83 -11.25 18.49
N THR A 156 -2.03 -11.39 17.17
CA THR A 156 -1.14 -12.20 16.32
C THR A 156 0.03 -11.38 15.77
N LEU A 157 1.24 -11.92 15.92
CA LEU A 157 2.44 -11.46 15.23
C LEU A 157 2.77 -12.42 14.08
N PHE A 158 2.87 -11.89 12.87
CA PHE A 158 3.38 -12.62 11.71
C PHE A 158 4.88 -12.39 11.58
N THR A 159 5.66 -13.47 11.47
CA THR A 159 7.04 -13.44 10.96
C THR A 159 7.01 -14.06 9.58
N MET A 160 7.49 -13.31 8.59
CA MET A 160 7.35 -13.66 7.17
C MET A 160 8.66 -13.40 6.44
N VAL A 161 8.95 -14.20 5.43
CA VAL A 161 9.98 -13.88 4.44
C VAL A 161 9.28 -13.31 3.21
N THR A 162 9.63 -12.08 2.83
CA THR A 162 9.08 -11.41 1.66
C THR A 162 10.14 -11.23 0.58
N CYS A 163 9.75 -11.56 -0.66
CA CYS A 163 10.48 -11.40 -1.91
C CYS A 163 9.45 -10.89 -2.96
#